data_AF-A0A930YCZ6-F1
#
_entry.id   AF-A0A930YCZ6-F1
#
_cell.length_a   1.000
_cell.length_b   1.000
_cell.length_c   1.000
_cell.angle_alpha   90.00
_cell.angle_beta   90.00
_cell.angle_gamma   90.00
#
_symmetry.space_group_name_H-M   'P 1'
#
loop_
_entity.id
_entity.type
_entity.pdbx_description
1 polymer ?
#
loop_
_entity_poly.entity_id
_entity_poly.type
_entity_poly.pdbx_seq_one_letter_code
_entity_poly.pdbx_strand_id
1 'polypeptide(L)' 'MAAAKRLNREQIVARLRDAEKLQGQGASTSQVCKKLGVSEQTFCRWRTK' A
#
# COMPACT_ATOMS: atom_id res chain seq x y z
N MET A 1 -19.27 -1.30 -14.64
CA MET A 1 -18.49 -1.20 -13.39
C MET A 1 -17.06 -1.60 -13.71
N ALA A 2 -16.09 -0.70 -13.52
CA ALA A 2 -14.70 -0.93 -13.91
C ALA A 2 -14.15 -2.19 -13.23
N ALA A 3 -13.63 -3.12 -14.03
CA ALA A 3 -13.02 -4.35 -13.56
C ALA A 3 -12.03 -4.01 -12.45
N ALA A 4 -12.25 -4.55 -11.25
CA ALA A 4 -11.34 -4.42 -10.13
C ALA A 4 -9.98 -4.95 -10.59
N LYS A 5 -9.07 -4.06 -10.97
CA LYS A 5 -7.73 -4.40 -11.41
C LYS A 5 -7.07 -5.07 -10.22
N ARG A 6 -7.06 -6.41 -10.23
CA ARG A 6 -6.40 -7.20 -9.19
C ARG A 6 -4.94 -6.76 -9.23
N LEU A 7 -4.49 -6.07 -8.18
CA LEU A 7 -3.07 -5.84 -8.00
C LEU A 7 -2.41 -7.22 -7.88
N ASN A 8 -1.48 -7.51 -8.78
CA ASN A 8 -0.72 -8.75 -8.71
C ASN A 8 0.06 -8.77 -7.38
N ARG A 9 0.30 -9.96 -6.84
CA ARG A 9 1.03 -10.12 -5.57
C ARG A 9 2.36 -9.39 -5.59
N GLU A 10 3.06 -9.42 -6.72
CA GLU A 10 4.32 -8.70 -6.94
C GLU A 10 4.17 -7.17 -6.78
N GLN A 11 3.08 -6.60 -7.28
CA GLN A 11 2.79 -5.16 -7.12
C GLN A 11 2.48 -4.82 -5.66
N ILE A 12 1.78 -5.70 -4.95
CA ILE A 12 1.51 -5.53 -3.51
C ILE A 12 2.83 -5.54 -2.72
N VAL A 13 3.72 -6.50 -3.00
CA VAL A 13 5.03 -6.59 -2.35
C VAL A 13 5.89 -5.36 -2.64
N ALA A 14 5.91 -4.89 -3.89
CA ALA A 14 6.64 -3.66 -4.24
C ALA A 14 6.10 -2.45 -3.48
N ARG A 15 4.77 -2.31 -3.37
CA ARG A 15 4.12 -1.23 -2.60
C ARG A 15 4.38 -1.34 -1.10
N LEU A 16 4.43 -2.55 -0.55
CA LEU A 16 4.78 -2.77 0.86
C LEU A 16 6.23 -2.40 1.16
N ARG A 17 7.18 -2.72 0.27
CA ARG A 17 8.57 -2.29 0.43
C ARG A 17 8.73 -0.78 0.40
N ASP A 18 8.00 -0.13 -0.51
CA ASP A 18 8.00 1.34 -0.60
C ASP A 18 7.35 1.96 0.66
N ALA A 19 6.28 1.34 1.18
CA ALA A 19 5.69 1.69 2.47
C ALA A 19 6.69 1.59 3.62
N GLU A 20 7.42 0.48 3.74
CA GLU A 20 8.44 0.29 4.78
C GLU A 20 9.54 1.36 4.70
N LYS A 21 9.99 1.70 3.48
CA LYS A 21 10.99 2.74 3.27
C LYS A 21 10.51 4.12 3.69
N LEU A 22 9.24 4.44 3.43
CA LEU A 22 8.61 5.69 3.86
C LEU A 22 8.38 5.71 5.38
N GLN A 23 7.95 4.59 5.96
CA GLN A 23 7.78 4.46 7.41
C GLN A 23 9.13 4.59 8.15
N GLY A 24 10.21 4.04 7.59
CA GLY A 24 11.57 4.23 8.12
C GLY A 24 12.07 5.68 8.07
N GLN A 25 11.47 6.52 7.21
CA GLN A 25 11.70 7.96 7.17
C GLN A 25 10.78 8.73 8.13
N GLY A 26 9.97 8.03 8.95
CA GLY A 26 9.01 8.63 9.87
C GLY A 26 7.67 9.00 9.24
N ALA A 27 7.36 8.55 8.02
CA ALA A 27 6.08 8.85 7.39
C ALA A 27 4.92 8.09 8.05
N SER A 28 3.82 8.79 8.32
CA SER A 28 2.61 8.20 8.87
C SER A 28 1.89 7.32 7.85
N THR A 29 1.13 6.33 8.32
CA THR A 29 0.35 5.41 7.46
C THR A 29 -0.53 6.14 6.44
N SER A 30 -1.14 7.27 6.83
CA SER A 30 -1.96 8.09 5.91
C SER A 30 -1.12 8.73 4.79
N GLN A 31 0.10 9.19 5.09
CA GLN A 31 1.02 9.73 4.07
C GLN A 31 1.50 8.64 3.13
N VAL A 32 1.79 7.45 3.66
CA VAL A 32 2.17 6.27 2.88
C VAL A 32 1.04 5.87 1.94
N CYS A 33 -0.20 5.79 2.43
CA CYS A 33 -1.38 5.48 1.62
C CYS A 33 -1.58 6.51 0.50
N LYS A 34 -1.43 7.80 0.81
CA LYS A 34 -1.46 8.89 -0.19
C LYS A 34 -0.36 8.74 -1.24
N LYS A 35 0.88 8.48 -0.84
CA LYS A 35 2.01 8.30 -1.79
C LYS A 35 1.84 7.08 -2.68
N LEU A 36 1.34 5.99 -2.12
CA LEU A 36 1.12 4.75 -2.86
C LEU A 36 -0.17 4.79 -3.70
N GLY A 37 -1.01 5.82 -3.56
CA GLY A 37 -2.30 5.92 -4.25
C GLY A 37 -3.23 4.77 -3.88
N VAL A 38 -3.20 4.32 -2.62
CA VAL A 38 -4.06 3.27 -2.09
C VAL A 38 -4.88 3.78 -0.92
N SER A 39 -6.03 3.17 -0.68
CA SER A 39 -6.81 3.45 0.52
C SER A 39 -6.18 2.78 1.75
N GLU A 40 -6.36 3.38 2.92
CA GLU A 40 -5.93 2.80 4.20
C GLU A 40 -6.53 1.41 4.43
N GLN A 41 -7.78 1.18 3.98
CA GLN A 41 -8.42 -0.13 4.02
C GLN A 41 -7.63 -1.18 3.21
N THR A 42 -7.15 -0.81 2.01
CA THR A 42 -6.36 -1.71 1.16
C THR A 42 -5.00 -2.00 1.80
N PHE A 43 -4.34 -0.97 2.33
CA PHE A 43 -3.06 -1.12 3.03
C PHE A 43 -3.17 -1.98 4.28
N CYS A 44 -4.23 -1.78 5.08
CA CYS A 44 -4.52 -2.61 6.26
C CYS A 44 -4.70 -4.09 5.86
N ARG A 45 -5.48 -4.37 4.79
CA ARG A 45 -5.67 -5.74 4.28
C ARG A 45 -4.36 -6.40 3.80
N TRP A 46 -3.42 -5.63 3.27
CA TRP A 46 -2.10 -6.14 2.89
C TRP A 46 -1.23 -6.49 4.08
N ARG A 47 -1.40 -5.82 5.22
CA ARG A 47 -0.66 -6.08 6.46
C ARG A 47 -1.26 -7.20 7.32
N THR A 48 -2.55 -7.47 7.17
CA THR A 48 -3.25 -8.54 7.91
C THR A 48 -3.14 -9.92 7.23
N LYS A 49 -2.77 -9.96 5.95
CA LYS A 49 -2.54 -11.21 5.21
C LYS A 49 -1.10 -11.67 5.34
#